data_AF-A0A8J3M8S8-F1
#
_entry.id   AF-A0A8J3M8S8-F1
#
_cell.length_a   1.000
_cell.length_b   1.000
_cell.length_c   1.000
_cell.angle_alpha   90.00
_cell.angle_beta   90.00
_cell.angle_gamma   90.00
#
_symmetry.space_group_name_H-M   'P 1'
#
loop_
_entity.id
_entity.type
_entity.pdbx_description
1 polymer ?
#
loop_
_entity_poly.entity_id
_entity_poly.type
_entity_poly.pdbx_seq_one_letter_code
_entity_poly.pdbx_strand_id
1 'polypeptide(L)'
;MAWQRRTKGHKWRVEELDARYAEVMADLDLRSLVLPSMSPSVERTVDAITNASSWNARVNLVRQIPERFGRADWRKVFAKLAKDLYVPNLTPDFAYVDLREDFELPVIQAAYDAAMELTEGFANVSSADLERCLAIKPETLRIFRLLLGYIPKELAAATKVVAATLQADAGERYKSNQLPMSTDHLDIAAEPVSESRIKSMEQGRESSKAVIPRVLAETISRGITKTLFPEAAAGLRTKQDRPDLVHGWNSVRQYSTEGVPYPVFLHQRHYGGSFLQVLNSGSTQRGDRIEDAVQELFERHGIPFVRTGNTNQAEIASRFNLTVQPAPDFVVHDANGTLRGMLECKTTNDGGTARDKAARFRGLRVEANRLGGIPVFAVLGGLGWTRTADALGPVVQECDGRVFTLATLDEMVTVDPMPHLFGLA
;
A
#
# COMPACT_ATOMS: atom_id res chain seq x y z
N MET A 1 16.18 -76.49 -77.67
CA MET A 1 17.50 -75.92 -78.03
C MET A 1 18.16 -75.41 -76.78
N ALA A 2 19.46 -75.66 -76.66
CA ALA A 2 20.28 -75.64 -75.45
C ALA A 2 20.93 -74.27 -75.16
N TRP A 3 21.34 -74.06 -73.88
CA TRP A 3 22.64 -73.53 -73.37
C TRP A 3 23.23 -72.24 -74.03
N GLN A 4 23.58 -71.12 -73.35
CA GLN A 4 24.64 -70.88 -72.33
C GLN A 4 24.60 -69.41 -71.84
N ARG A 5 24.56 -69.12 -70.52
CA ARG A 5 25.65 -68.71 -69.60
C ARG A 5 26.52 -67.47 -69.97
N ARG A 6 26.29 -66.41 -69.16
CA ARG A 6 27.23 -65.47 -68.48
C ARG A 6 28.26 -64.64 -69.28
N THR A 7 28.12 -63.32 -69.14
CA THR A 7 29.23 -62.37 -68.89
C THR A 7 28.81 -61.43 -67.74
N LYS A 8 29.26 -61.73 -66.52
CA LYS A 8 30.21 -60.91 -65.73
C LYS A 8 29.79 -59.46 -65.57
N GLY A 9 29.32 -59.13 -64.36
CA GLY A 9 29.04 -57.77 -63.92
C GLY A 9 30.23 -56.84 -64.18
N HIS A 10 29.91 -55.67 -64.72
CA HIS A 10 30.82 -54.55 -64.76
C HIS A 10 31.16 -54.17 -63.31
N LYS A 11 32.39 -54.46 -62.89
CA LYS A 11 32.98 -53.80 -61.73
C LYS A 11 33.35 -52.41 -62.20
N TRP A 12 32.56 -51.41 -61.79
CA TRP A 12 32.92 -50.02 -61.89
C TRP A 12 34.31 -49.82 -61.30
N ARG A 13 35.22 -49.20 -62.06
CA ARG A 13 36.49 -48.75 -61.49
C ARG A 13 36.19 -47.57 -60.56
N VAL A 14 36.95 -47.46 -59.48
CA VAL A 14 36.80 -46.36 -58.50
C VAL A 14 36.88 -44.99 -59.21
N GLU A 15 37.67 -44.92 -60.28
CA GLU A 15 37.83 -43.74 -61.15
C GLU A 15 36.53 -43.33 -61.89
N GLU A 16 35.64 -44.27 -62.21
CA GLU A 16 34.36 -44.01 -62.91
C GLU A 16 33.21 -43.69 -61.95
N LEU A 17 33.32 -44.14 -60.70
CA LEU A 17 32.40 -43.75 -59.62
C LEU A 17 32.60 -42.28 -59.24
N ASP A 18 33.83 -41.77 -59.31
CA ASP A 18 34.19 -40.43 -58.83
C ASP A 18 33.55 -39.31 -59.66
N ALA A 19 33.49 -39.43 -60.99
CA ALA A 19 32.96 -38.36 -61.84
C ALA A 19 31.45 -38.15 -61.70
N ARG A 20 30.67 -39.24 -61.62
CA ARG A 20 29.21 -39.18 -61.43
C ARG A 20 28.81 -38.91 -59.98
N TYR A 21 29.60 -39.35 -59.00
CA TYR A 21 29.37 -38.94 -57.61
C TYR A 21 29.74 -37.48 -57.37
N ALA A 22 30.78 -36.94 -58.04
CA ALA A 22 31.15 -35.54 -57.92
C ALA A 22 30.07 -34.60 -58.47
N GLU A 23 29.40 -34.94 -59.58
CA GLU A 23 28.27 -34.16 -60.10
C GLU A 23 27.05 -34.17 -59.16
N VAL A 24 26.69 -35.33 -58.60
CA VAL A 24 25.56 -35.45 -57.66
C VAL A 24 25.87 -34.80 -56.30
N MET A 25 27.13 -34.85 -55.84
CA MET A 25 27.57 -34.23 -54.58
C MET A 25 27.89 -32.74 -54.72
N ALA A 26 28.10 -32.22 -55.93
CA ALA A 26 28.23 -30.79 -56.19
C ALA A 26 26.87 -30.07 -56.17
N ASP A 27 25.78 -30.78 -56.54
CA ASP A 27 24.40 -30.27 -56.52
C ASP A 27 23.72 -30.44 -55.15
N LEU A 28 24.18 -31.40 -54.34
CA LEU A 28 23.78 -31.55 -52.94
C LEU A 28 24.74 -30.76 -52.05
N ASP A 29 24.43 -29.48 -51.82
CA ASP A 29 25.04 -28.69 -50.76
C ASP A 29 24.68 -29.28 -49.38
N LEU A 30 25.36 -30.36 -49.00
CA LEU A 30 25.26 -31.00 -47.69
C LEU A 30 25.78 -30.11 -46.55
N ARG A 31 26.39 -28.94 -46.86
CA ARG A 31 26.73 -27.91 -45.86
C ARG A 31 25.52 -27.00 -45.56
N SER A 32 24.52 -26.95 -46.44
CA SER A 32 23.24 -26.26 -46.21
C SER A 32 22.23 -27.07 -45.37
N LEU A 33 22.53 -28.35 -45.09
CA LEU A 33 21.73 -29.23 -44.23
C LEU A 33 22.12 -29.17 -42.75
N VAL A 34 22.80 -28.11 -42.32
CA VAL A 34 22.68 -27.67 -40.94
C VAL A 34 21.29 -27.05 -40.83
N LEU A 35 20.30 -27.83 -40.38
CA LEU A 35 19.07 -27.25 -39.85
C LEU A 35 19.55 -26.14 -38.89
N PRO A 36 19.24 -24.86 -39.13
CA PRO A 36 19.62 -23.84 -38.17
C PRO A 36 19.01 -24.30 -36.86
N SER A 37 19.84 -24.50 -35.82
CA SER A 37 19.31 -24.65 -34.48
C SER A 37 18.46 -23.40 -34.28
N MET A 38 17.14 -23.53 -34.38
CA MET A 38 16.27 -22.37 -34.28
C MET A 38 16.48 -21.86 -32.88
N SER A 39 17.27 -20.78 -32.76
CA SER A 39 17.44 -20.09 -31.50
C SER A 39 16.03 -19.83 -30.99
N PRO A 40 15.69 -20.24 -29.76
CA PRO A 40 14.33 -20.09 -29.29
C PRO A 40 13.96 -18.62 -29.38
N SER A 41 12.89 -18.32 -30.12
CA SER A 41 12.39 -16.96 -30.24
C SER A 41 11.77 -16.55 -28.91
N VAL A 42 12.08 -15.32 -28.48
CA VAL A 42 11.48 -14.70 -27.29
C VAL A 42 9.97 -14.69 -27.45
N GLU A 43 9.47 -14.23 -28.60
CA GLU A 43 8.05 -14.16 -28.93
C GLU A 43 7.38 -15.53 -28.82
N ARG A 44 7.90 -16.55 -29.51
CA ARG A 44 7.32 -17.92 -29.46
C ARG A 44 7.29 -18.48 -28.04
N THR A 45 8.31 -18.20 -27.25
CA THR A 45 8.37 -18.66 -25.85
C THR A 45 7.33 -17.95 -25.00
N VAL A 46 7.21 -16.62 -25.13
CA VAL A 46 6.22 -15.84 -24.40
C VAL A 46 4.80 -16.23 -24.82
N ASP A 47 4.56 -16.40 -26.12
CA ASP A 47 3.25 -16.85 -26.64
C ASP A 47 2.86 -18.22 -26.07
N ALA A 48 3.80 -19.17 -25.99
CA ALA A 48 3.55 -20.49 -25.40
C ALA A 48 3.23 -20.41 -23.90
N ILE A 49 3.90 -19.51 -23.16
CA ILE A 49 3.67 -19.32 -21.72
C ILE A 49 2.32 -18.62 -21.47
N THR A 50 2.00 -17.58 -22.25
CA THR A 50 0.74 -16.84 -22.15
C THR A 50 -0.45 -17.75 -22.44
N ASN A 51 -0.35 -18.57 -23.50
CA ASN A 51 -1.41 -19.50 -23.93
C ASN A 51 -1.34 -20.89 -23.27
N ALA A 52 -0.57 -21.05 -22.20
CA ALA A 52 -0.52 -22.32 -21.48
C ALA A 52 -1.91 -22.73 -20.96
N SER A 53 -2.25 -24.02 -21.07
CA SER A 53 -3.57 -24.55 -20.73
C SER A 53 -3.90 -24.52 -19.23
N SER A 54 -2.91 -24.30 -18.37
CA SER A 54 -3.06 -24.15 -16.93
C SER A 54 -1.89 -23.35 -16.35
N TRP A 55 -2.05 -22.86 -15.13
CA TRP A 55 -0.96 -22.21 -14.40
C TRP A 55 0.22 -23.12 -14.12
N ASN A 56 -0.01 -24.40 -13.80
CA ASN A 56 1.08 -25.35 -13.60
C ASN A 56 1.86 -25.59 -14.91
N ALA A 57 1.16 -25.68 -16.05
CA ALA A 57 1.81 -25.74 -17.36
C ALA A 57 2.63 -24.46 -17.64
N ARG A 58 2.07 -23.29 -17.30
CA ARG A 58 2.76 -22.00 -17.42
C ARG A 58 4.04 -21.97 -16.59
N VAL A 59 3.98 -22.32 -15.31
CA VAL A 59 5.13 -22.41 -14.41
C VAL A 59 6.21 -23.33 -14.98
N ASN A 60 5.81 -24.50 -15.49
CA ASN A 60 6.76 -25.45 -16.08
C ASN A 60 7.46 -24.86 -17.31
N LEU A 61 6.76 -24.12 -18.15
CA LEU A 61 7.36 -23.42 -19.29
C LEU A 61 8.29 -22.29 -18.84
N VAL A 62 7.92 -21.53 -17.81
CA VAL A 62 8.77 -20.47 -17.24
C VAL A 62 10.08 -21.05 -16.69
N ARG A 63 10.02 -22.19 -16.00
CA ARG A 63 11.20 -22.90 -15.47
C ARG A 63 12.17 -23.39 -16.53
N GLN A 64 11.73 -23.55 -17.77
CA GLN A 64 12.58 -23.95 -18.91
C GLN A 64 13.31 -22.77 -19.56
N ILE A 65 12.98 -21.51 -19.22
CA ILE A 65 13.65 -20.33 -19.80
C ILE A 65 15.17 -20.38 -19.60
N PRO A 66 15.72 -20.71 -18.40
CA PRO A 66 17.16 -20.84 -18.19
C PRO A 66 17.87 -21.85 -19.08
N GLU A 67 17.19 -22.92 -19.48
CA GLU A 67 17.73 -23.98 -20.34
C GLU A 67 17.64 -23.61 -21.82
N ARG A 68 16.59 -22.89 -22.20
CA ARG A 68 16.34 -22.46 -23.59
C ARG A 68 17.16 -21.24 -23.98
N PHE A 69 17.42 -20.33 -23.04
CA PHE A 69 18.08 -19.05 -23.32
C PHE A 69 19.38 -18.91 -22.52
N GLY A 70 20.38 -18.29 -23.13
CA GLY A 70 21.58 -17.86 -22.39
C GLY A 70 21.25 -16.77 -21.37
N ARG A 71 22.03 -16.68 -20.29
CA ARG A 71 21.84 -15.69 -19.21
C ARG A 71 21.72 -14.23 -19.69
N ALA A 72 22.40 -13.90 -20.80
CA ALA A 72 22.34 -12.57 -21.41
C ALA A 72 20.95 -12.21 -21.94
N ASP A 73 20.12 -13.19 -22.29
CA ASP A 73 18.79 -12.98 -22.88
C ASP A 73 17.65 -13.16 -21.87
N TRP A 74 17.92 -13.72 -20.68
CA TRP A 74 16.90 -13.91 -19.63
C TRP A 74 16.15 -12.61 -19.34
N ARG A 75 16.90 -11.51 -19.18
CA ARG A 75 16.31 -10.20 -18.91
C ARG A 75 15.29 -9.80 -19.98
N LYS A 76 15.58 -10.06 -21.26
CA LYS A 76 14.67 -9.73 -22.36
C LYS A 76 13.42 -10.60 -22.33
N VAL A 77 13.60 -11.91 -22.13
CA VAL A 77 12.48 -12.88 -22.09
C VAL A 77 11.54 -12.58 -20.93
N PHE A 78 12.07 -12.43 -19.71
CA PHE A 78 11.26 -12.13 -18.53
C PHE A 78 10.61 -10.74 -18.59
N ALA A 79 11.29 -9.74 -19.18
CA ALA A 79 10.69 -8.42 -19.36
C ALA A 79 9.52 -8.43 -20.37
N LYS A 80 9.64 -9.21 -21.45
CA LYS A 80 8.56 -9.39 -22.43
C LYS A 80 7.40 -10.16 -21.82
N LEU A 81 7.68 -11.25 -21.12
CA LEU A 81 6.68 -12.03 -20.41
C LEU A 81 5.94 -11.18 -19.36
N ALA A 82 6.66 -10.41 -18.55
CA ALA A 82 6.11 -9.44 -17.61
C ALA A 82 5.14 -8.47 -18.29
N LYS A 83 5.56 -7.92 -19.44
CA LYS A 83 4.79 -6.93 -20.20
C LYS A 83 3.49 -7.49 -20.76
N ASP A 84 3.55 -8.68 -21.34
CA ASP A 84 2.41 -9.22 -22.08
C ASP A 84 1.37 -9.87 -21.15
N LEU A 85 1.84 -10.54 -20.09
CA LEU A 85 0.98 -11.38 -19.26
C LEU A 85 0.55 -10.72 -17.95
N TYR A 86 1.42 -9.93 -17.31
CA TYR A 86 1.17 -9.46 -15.94
C TYR A 86 0.78 -7.98 -15.89
N VAL A 87 1.42 -7.13 -16.71
CA VAL A 87 1.10 -5.69 -16.76
C VAL A 87 -0.39 -5.39 -17.06
N PRO A 88 -1.08 -6.12 -17.96
CA PRO A 88 -2.51 -5.87 -18.22
C PRO A 88 -3.42 -6.04 -17.00
N ASN A 89 -2.97 -6.77 -15.98
CA ASN A 89 -3.73 -7.05 -14.76
C ASN A 89 -3.40 -6.09 -13.61
N LEU A 90 -2.47 -5.14 -13.81
CA LEU A 90 -2.12 -4.13 -12.80
C LEU A 90 -3.20 -3.05 -12.73
N THR A 91 -3.68 -2.76 -11.53
CA THR A 91 -4.64 -1.69 -11.28
C THR A 91 -3.95 -0.35 -11.00
N PRO A 92 -4.49 0.76 -11.51
CA PRO A 92 -3.99 2.09 -11.19
C PRO A 92 -4.48 2.53 -9.80
N ASP A 93 -3.89 1.97 -8.75
CA ASP A 93 -4.32 2.21 -7.35
C ASP A 93 -4.15 3.68 -6.89
N PHE A 94 -3.52 4.54 -7.70
CA PHE A 94 -3.50 5.98 -7.48
C PHE A 94 -4.82 6.67 -7.85
N ALA A 95 -5.66 6.02 -8.66
CA ALA A 95 -6.96 6.56 -9.06
C ALA A 95 -8.01 6.43 -7.95
N TYR A 96 -7.69 5.69 -6.88
CA TYR A 96 -8.61 5.36 -5.81
C TYR A 96 -8.06 5.80 -4.46
N VAL A 97 -8.94 6.34 -3.64
CA VAL A 97 -8.71 6.58 -2.22
C VAL A 97 -9.83 5.92 -1.44
N ASP A 98 -9.53 5.52 -0.22
CA ASP A 98 -10.50 4.87 0.64
C ASP A 98 -11.57 5.87 1.01
N LEU A 99 -12.83 5.49 0.78
CA LEU A 99 -13.95 6.30 1.23
C LEU A 99 -13.83 6.42 2.75
N ARG A 100 -13.82 7.67 3.20
CA ARG A 100 -13.77 8.02 4.61
C ARG A 100 -14.82 9.09 4.83
N GLU A 101 -15.97 8.64 5.31
CA GLU A 101 -17.14 9.49 5.53
C GLU A 101 -16.81 10.73 6.37
N ASP A 102 -15.86 10.62 7.30
CA ASP A 102 -15.41 11.74 8.13
C ASP A 102 -14.76 12.89 7.35
N PHE A 103 -14.29 12.65 6.13
CA PHE A 103 -13.73 13.68 5.25
C PHE A 103 -14.73 14.29 4.28
N GLU A 104 -15.92 13.72 4.13
CA GLU A 104 -16.88 14.15 3.12
C GLU A 104 -17.57 15.46 3.47
N LEU A 105 -17.88 16.27 2.45
CA LEU A 105 -18.49 17.58 2.61
C LEU A 105 -19.77 17.57 3.47
N PRO A 106 -20.71 16.61 3.37
CA PRO A 106 -21.92 16.60 4.19
C PRO A 106 -21.62 16.58 5.71
N VAL A 107 -20.58 15.86 6.13
CA VAL A 107 -20.20 15.78 7.55
C VAL A 107 -19.60 17.11 8.02
N ILE A 108 -18.80 17.76 7.17
CA ILE A 108 -18.27 19.11 7.45
C ILE A 108 -19.38 20.16 7.48
N GLN A 109 -20.33 20.09 6.55
CA GLN A 109 -21.47 20.99 6.47
C GLN A 109 -22.32 20.89 7.74
N ALA A 110 -22.68 19.68 8.17
CA ALA A 110 -23.47 19.49 9.39
C ALA A 110 -22.79 20.05 10.65
N ALA A 111 -21.49 19.81 10.82
CA ALA A 111 -20.73 20.37 11.94
C ALA A 111 -20.61 21.90 11.86
N TYR A 112 -20.50 22.46 10.64
CA TYR A 112 -20.48 23.90 10.41
C TYR A 112 -21.82 24.55 10.74
N ASP A 113 -22.93 23.98 10.28
CA ASP A 113 -24.27 24.50 10.55
C ASP A 113 -24.57 24.52 12.05
N ALA A 114 -24.17 23.47 12.77
CA ALA A 114 -24.24 23.44 14.23
C ALA A 114 -23.38 24.53 14.90
N ALA A 115 -22.16 24.75 14.40
CA ALA A 115 -21.29 25.81 14.93
C ALA A 115 -21.89 27.20 14.65
N MET A 116 -22.45 27.43 13.46
CA MET A 116 -23.13 28.66 13.08
C MET A 116 -24.34 28.93 13.98
N GLU A 117 -25.20 27.93 14.18
CA GLU A 117 -26.40 28.06 15.00
C GLU A 117 -26.03 28.39 16.45
N LEU A 118 -25.14 27.61 17.08
CA LEU A 118 -24.79 27.75 18.49
C LEU A 118 -24.02 29.04 18.82
N THR A 119 -23.37 29.64 17.82
CA THR A 119 -22.61 30.90 17.95
C THR A 119 -23.33 32.11 17.33
N GLU A 120 -24.58 31.95 16.87
CA GLU A 120 -25.34 33.00 16.19
C GLU A 120 -24.57 33.63 15.02
N GLY A 121 -24.10 32.78 14.10
CA GLY A 121 -23.28 33.21 12.96
C GLY A 121 -21.92 33.74 13.39
N PHE A 122 -21.28 33.09 14.37
CA PHE A 122 -20.02 33.51 14.98
C PHE A 122 -20.04 34.90 15.63
N ALA A 123 -21.21 35.37 16.08
CA ALA A 123 -21.32 36.59 16.88
C ALA A 123 -21.01 36.32 18.37
N ASN A 124 -21.46 35.18 18.90
CA ASN A 124 -21.29 34.77 20.30
C ASN A 124 -20.16 33.74 20.40
N VAL A 125 -18.94 34.24 20.60
CA VAL A 125 -17.69 33.47 20.47
C VAL A 125 -16.72 33.72 21.63
N SER A 126 -17.26 34.10 22.80
CA SER A 126 -16.46 34.13 24.02
C SER A 126 -15.98 32.71 24.38
N SER A 127 -14.97 32.60 25.25
CA SER A 127 -14.49 31.29 25.73
C SER A 127 -15.63 30.44 26.32
N ALA A 128 -16.57 31.07 27.04
CA ALA A 128 -17.75 30.40 27.59
C ALA A 128 -18.74 29.95 26.51
N ASP A 129 -18.95 30.74 25.46
CA ASP A 129 -19.82 30.36 24.34
C ASP A 129 -19.27 29.17 23.57
N LEU A 130 -17.95 29.16 23.33
CA LEU A 130 -17.26 28.06 22.67
C LEU A 130 -17.26 26.80 23.53
N GLU A 131 -17.06 26.93 24.84
CA GLU A 131 -17.16 25.81 25.79
C GLU A 131 -18.55 25.17 25.73
N ARG A 132 -19.61 25.99 25.80
CA ARG A 132 -21.00 25.55 25.65
C ARG A 132 -21.22 24.87 24.29
N CYS A 133 -20.72 25.45 23.21
CA CYS A 133 -20.84 24.89 21.86
C CYS A 133 -20.23 23.48 21.79
N LEU A 134 -19.00 23.32 22.29
CA LEU A 134 -18.29 22.04 22.33
C LEU A 134 -18.92 21.01 23.26
N ALA A 135 -19.60 21.46 24.33
CA ALA A 135 -20.33 20.58 25.24
C ALA A 135 -21.62 20.05 24.61
N ILE A 136 -22.38 20.90 23.88
CA ILE A 136 -23.65 20.51 23.25
C ILE A 136 -23.42 19.73 21.96
N LYS A 137 -22.46 20.15 21.13
CA LYS A 137 -22.14 19.56 19.82
C LYS A 137 -20.62 19.37 19.68
N PRO A 138 -20.03 18.29 20.23
CA PRO A 138 -18.59 18.06 20.19
C PRO A 138 -17.98 18.08 18.78
N GLU A 139 -18.74 17.69 17.76
CA GLU A 139 -18.31 17.67 16.36
C GLU A 139 -17.96 19.07 15.81
N THR A 140 -18.50 20.14 16.42
CA THR A 140 -18.13 21.53 16.08
C THR A 140 -16.66 21.85 16.34
N LEU A 141 -15.99 21.06 17.20
CA LEU A 141 -14.54 21.14 17.41
C LEU A 141 -13.76 21.08 16.11
N ARG A 142 -14.24 20.27 15.15
CA ARG A 142 -13.63 20.13 13.84
C ARG A 142 -13.59 21.47 13.11
N ILE A 143 -14.68 22.22 13.15
CA ILE A 143 -14.81 23.52 12.50
C ILE A 143 -13.83 24.52 13.12
N PHE A 144 -13.84 24.62 14.45
CA PHE A 144 -12.92 25.53 15.15
C PHE A 144 -11.44 25.17 14.94
N ARG A 145 -11.10 23.88 14.91
CA ARG A 145 -9.75 23.42 14.56
C ARG A 145 -9.38 23.81 13.13
N LEU A 146 -10.29 23.63 12.17
CA LEU A 146 -10.07 23.98 10.77
C LEU A 146 -9.94 25.49 10.58
N LEU A 147 -10.68 26.30 11.33
CA LEU A 147 -10.47 27.75 11.40
C LEU A 147 -9.02 28.05 11.79
N LEU A 148 -8.50 27.45 12.85
CA LEU A 148 -7.09 27.64 13.26
C LEU A 148 -6.07 27.11 12.23
N GLY A 149 -6.48 26.23 11.32
CA GLY A 149 -5.57 25.57 10.37
C GLY A 149 -4.68 24.51 11.02
N TYR A 150 -5.11 23.95 12.15
CA TYR A 150 -4.38 22.90 12.86
C TYR A 150 -4.81 21.50 12.44
N ILE A 151 -3.86 20.56 12.47
CA ILE A 151 -4.19 19.12 12.52
C ILE A 151 -4.48 18.70 13.97
N PRO A 152 -5.15 17.55 14.24
CA PRO A 152 -5.49 17.14 15.60
C PRO A 152 -4.29 17.10 16.57
N LYS A 153 -3.12 16.66 16.08
CA LYS A 153 -1.87 16.63 16.85
C LYS A 153 -1.37 18.04 17.24
N GLU A 154 -1.54 19.02 16.35
CA GLU A 154 -1.14 20.41 16.61
C GLU A 154 -2.09 21.06 17.61
N LEU A 155 -3.41 20.80 17.50
CA LEU A 155 -4.36 21.26 18.50
C LEU A 155 -4.08 20.63 19.87
N ALA A 156 -3.77 19.33 19.93
CA ALA A 156 -3.35 18.67 21.18
C ALA A 156 -2.12 19.36 21.79
N ALA A 157 -1.12 19.69 20.97
CA ALA A 157 0.06 20.41 21.44
C ALA A 157 -0.28 21.83 21.94
N ALA A 158 -1.17 22.55 21.25
CA ALA A 158 -1.63 23.88 21.63
C ALA A 158 -2.33 23.89 23.00
N THR A 159 -3.14 22.86 23.31
CA THR A 159 -3.81 22.77 24.62
C THR A 159 -2.85 22.67 25.80
N LYS A 160 -1.60 22.22 25.59
CA LYS A 160 -0.59 22.17 26.65
C LYS A 160 -0.26 23.56 27.20
N VAL A 161 -0.20 24.56 26.32
CA VAL A 161 0.09 25.95 26.69
C VAL A 161 -1.04 26.48 27.58
N VAL A 162 -2.28 26.28 27.15
CA VAL A 162 -3.46 26.76 27.87
C VAL A 162 -3.66 26.03 29.20
N ALA A 163 -3.49 24.70 29.22
CA ALA A 163 -3.56 23.91 30.43
C ALA A 163 -2.56 24.42 31.49
N ALA A 164 -1.32 24.69 31.09
CA ALA A 164 -0.30 25.24 31.99
C ALA A 164 -0.68 26.64 32.52
N THR A 165 -1.20 27.53 31.67
CA THR A 165 -1.67 28.86 32.12
C THR A 165 -2.83 28.73 33.12
N LEU A 166 -3.84 27.92 32.82
CA LEU A 166 -5.00 27.74 33.70
C LEU A 166 -4.60 27.12 35.05
N GLN A 167 -3.62 26.21 35.06
CA GLN A 167 -3.07 25.66 36.30
C GLN A 167 -2.32 26.71 37.12
N ALA A 168 -1.53 27.57 36.48
CA ALA A 168 -0.81 28.66 37.15
C ALA A 168 -1.78 29.68 37.79
N ASP A 169 -2.78 30.13 37.03
CA ASP A 169 -3.81 31.08 37.50
C ASP A 169 -4.60 30.52 38.70
N ALA A 170 -4.94 29.23 38.66
CA ALA A 170 -5.61 28.55 39.77
C ALA A 170 -4.72 28.47 41.02
N GLY A 171 -3.42 28.20 40.84
CA GLY A 171 -2.44 28.15 41.93
C GLY A 171 -2.23 29.50 42.61
N GLU A 172 -2.26 30.61 41.87
CA GLU A 172 -2.19 31.96 42.44
C GLU A 172 -3.46 32.35 43.21
N ARG A 173 -4.64 32.02 42.69
CA ARG A 173 -5.93 32.26 43.37
C ARG A 173 -6.09 31.45 44.66
N TYR A 174 -5.54 30.23 44.68
CA TYR A 174 -5.48 29.42 45.89
C TYR A 174 -4.56 30.05 46.94
N LYS A 175 -3.38 30.56 46.54
CA LYS A 175 -2.45 31.26 47.44
C LYS A 175 -3.01 32.58 47.97
N SER A 176 -3.90 33.26 47.24
CA SER A 176 -4.52 34.52 47.65
C SER A 176 -5.81 34.36 48.46
N ASN A 177 -6.16 33.13 48.87
CA ASN A 177 -7.36 32.81 49.68
C ASN A 177 -8.69 33.22 49.02
N GLN A 178 -8.70 33.36 47.69
CA GLN A 178 -9.89 33.75 46.91
C GLN A 178 -10.77 32.55 46.51
N LEU A 179 -10.41 31.33 46.91
CA LEU A 179 -11.19 30.11 46.70
C LEU A 179 -11.55 29.47 48.06
N PRO A 180 -12.83 29.10 48.31
CA PRO A 180 -13.22 28.43 49.53
C PRO A 180 -12.62 27.02 49.63
N MET A 181 -12.21 26.65 50.84
CA MET A 181 -11.83 25.28 51.24
C MET A 181 -13.08 24.39 51.32
N SER A 182 -13.67 23.99 50.20
CA SER A 182 -14.65 22.90 50.19
C SER A 182 -14.32 21.92 49.07
N THR A 183 -14.15 20.68 49.50
CA THR A 183 -13.73 19.49 48.79
C THR A 183 -14.72 19.06 47.71
N ASP A 184 -14.41 19.41 46.45
CA ASP A 184 -14.78 18.68 45.22
C ASP A 184 -13.57 18.69 44.26
N HIS A 185 -12.39 18.37 44.80
CA HIS A 185 -11.09 18.51 44.14
C HIS A 185 -10.83 17.52 42.97
N LEU A 186 -11.87 16.87 42.43
CA LEU A 186 -11.73 15.81 41.41
C LEU A 186 -12.16 16.20 39.99
N ASP A 187 -12.55 17.45 39.73
CA ASP A 187 -13.02 17.87 38.39
C ASP A 187 -12.18 18.89 37.59
N ILE A 188 -11.16 19.57 38.14
CA ILE A 188 -10.64 20.79 37.44
C ILE A 188 -9.13 21.04 37.56
N ALA A 189 -8.28 20.02 37.41
CA ALA A 189 -6.95 20.32 36.87
C ALA A 189 -7.10 20.47 35.35
N ALA A 190 -6.85 21.66 34.81
CA ALA A 190 -6.82 21.86 33.37
C ALA A 190 -5.71 20.96 32.80
N GLU A 191 -6.07 19.83 32.20
CA GLU A 191 -5.13 18.89 31.59
C GLU A 191 -5.05 19.14 30.08
N PRO A 192 -3.87 18.96 29.46
CA PRO A 192 -3.77 18.94 28.01
C PRO A 192 -4.65 17.85 27.40
N VAL A 193 -5.28 18.15 26.26
CA VAL A 193 -6.18 17.21 25.59
C VAL A 193 -5.39 16.37 24.59
N SER A 194 -5.54 15.04 24.65
CA SER A 194 -4.84 14.13 23.74
C SER A 194 -5.38 14.21 22.30
N GLU A 195 -4.54 13.84 21.33
CA GLU A 195 -4.97 13.73 19.92
C GLU A 195 -6.14 12.76 19.74
N SER A 196 -6.12 11.62 20.44
CA SER A 196 -7.19 10.62 20.39
C SER A 196 -8.52 11.18 20.91
N ARG A 197 -8.48 11.99 21.97
CA ARG A 197 -9.68 12.63 22.53
C ARG A 197 -10.23 13.70 21.59
N ILE A 198 -9.38 14.50 20.96
CA ILE A 198 -9.78 15.47 19.94
C ILE A 198 -10.49 14.77 18.78
N LYS A 199 -9.89 13.71 18.22
CA LYS A 199 -10.51 12.91 17.14
C LYS A 199 -11.86 12.33 17.56
N SER A 200 -11.96 11.82 18.79
CA SER A 200 -13.21 11.29 19.35
C SER A 200 -14.30 12.37 19.44
N MET A 201 -13.97 13.58 19.90
CA MET A 201 -14.93 14.68 19.96
C MET A 201 -15.34 15.17 18.58
N GLU A 202 -14.41 15.24 17.62
CA GLU A 202 -14.73 15.57 16.23
C GLU A 202 -15.67 14.55 15.57
N GLN A 203 -15.81 13.34 16.13
CA GLN A 203 -16.79 12.32 15.73
C GLN A 203 -18.11 12.42 16.51
N GLY A 204 -18.34 13.51 17.25
CA GLY A 204 -19.56 13.75 18.02
C GLY A 204 -19.59 13.05 19.38
N ARG A 205 -18.49 12.42 19.83
CA ARG A 205 -18.49 11.78 21.15
C ARG A 205 -18.29 12.80 22.26
N GLU A 206 -19.21 12.82 23.20
CA GLU A 206 -19.16 13.66 24.39
C GLU A 206 -17.93 13.36 25.27
N SER A 207 -17.48 14.39 25.98
CA SER A 207 -16.46 14.25 27.01
C SER A 207 -17.13 13.95 28.35
N SER A 208 -16.66 12.92 29.06
CA SER A 208 -17.10 12.66 30.42
C SER A 208 -16.56 13.67 31.45
N LYS A 209 -15.60 14.52 31.06
CA LYS A 209 -15.02 15.56 31.91
C LYS A 209 -15.37 16.94 31.35
N ALA A 210 -16.00 17.79 32.16
CA ALA A 210 -16.38 19.15 31.78
C ALA A 210 -15.17 20.07 31.50
N VAL A 211 -14.01 19.78 32.11
CA VAL A 211 -12.77 20.55 31.90
C VAL A 211 -12.22 20.48 30.47
N ILE A 212 -12.55 19.44 29.71
CA ILE A 212 -12.02 19.24 28.34
C ILE A 212 -12.58 20.30 27.36
N PRO A 213 -13.91 20.47 27.23
CA PRO A 213 -14.49 21.57 26.46
C PRO A 213 -13.92 22.94 26.83
N ARG A 214 -13.71 23.22 28.12
CA ARG A 214 -13.13 24.48 28.61
C ARG A 214 -11.71 24.72 28.11
N VAL A 215 -10.82 23.74 28.23
CA VAL A 215 -9.42 23.87 27.75
C VAL A 215 -9.39 24.08 26.23
N LEU A 216 -10.24 23.36 25.49
CA LEU A 216 -10.34 23.51 24.03
C LEU A 216 -10.88 24.88 23.64
N ALA A 217 -11.96 25.34 24.29
CA ALA A 217 -12.57 26.64 24.03
C ALA A 217 -11.59 27.80 24.25
N GLU A 218 -10.85 27.77 25.35
CA GLU A 218 -9.82 28.77 25.64
C GLU A 218 -8.66 28.71 24.64
N THR A 219 -8.25 27.51 24.22
CA THR A 219 -7.23 27.32 23.17
C THR A 219 -7.70 27.90 21.83
N ILE A 220 -8.96 27.66 21.45
CA ILE A 220 -9.57 28.19 20.22
C ILE A 220 -9.66 29.70 20.27
N SER A 221 -10.19 30.24 21.36
CA SER A 221 -10.33 31.67 21.58
C SER A 221 -8.99 32.38 21.41
N ARG A 222 -7.96 31.97 22.17
CA ARG A 222 -6.62 32.54 22.09
C ARG A 222 -5.97 32.35 20.72
N GLY A 223 -6.23 31.22 20.06
CA GLY A 223 -5.71 30.95 18.72
C GLY A 223 -6.30 31.90 17.68
N ILE A 224 -7.61 32.15 17.72
CA ILE A 224 -8.29 33.06 16.77
C ILE A 224 -7.98 34.52 17.08
N THR A 225 -7.87 34.90 18.35
CA THR A 225 -7.44 36.26 18.75
C THR A 225 -5.93 36.48 18.66
N LYS A 226 -5.17 35.46 18.21
CA LYS A 226 -3.71 35.51 18.01
C LYS A 226 -2.92 35.83 19.29
N THR A 227 -3.43 35.41 20.45
CA THR A 227 -2.78 35.58 21.77
C THR A 227 -2.24 34.28 22.35
N LEU A 228 -2.43 33.15 21.66
CA LEU A 228 -1.99 31.83 22.13
C LEU A 228 -0.47 31.65 22.07
N PHE A 229 0.18 32.18 21.04
CA PHE A 229 1.61 32.08 20.80
C PHE A 229 2.20 33.48 20.66
N PRO A 230 3.51 33.65 20.96
CA PRO A 230 4.19 34.92 20.71
C PRO A 230 4.21 35.25 19.21
N GLU A 231 4.51 36.51 18.89
CA GLU A 231 4.69 36.93 17.50
C GLU A 231 5.74 36.09 16.78
N ALA A 232 5.50 35.84 15.49
CA ALA A 232 6.41 35.06 14.67
C ALA A 232 7.74 35.81 14.49
N ALA A 233 8.86 35.08 14.55
CA ALA A 233 10.17 35.64 14.24
C ALA A 233 10.21 36.16 12.79
N ALA A 234 11.11 37.10 12.52
CA ALA A 234 11.26 37.69 11.19
C ALA A 234 11.45 36.61 10.10
N GLY A 235 10.69 36.74 9.00
CA GLY A 235 10.68 35.78 7.90
C GLY A 235 9.71 34.60 8.09
N LEU A 236 9.07 34.47 9.25
CA LEU A 236 8.03 33.48 9.49
C LEU A 236 6.65 34.15 9.52
N ARG A 237 5.62 33.40 9.11
CA ARG A 237 4.21 33.78 9.22
C ARG A 237 3.47 32.74 10.05
N THR A 238 2.49 33.19 10.83
CA THR A 238 1.64 32.27 11.58
C THR A 238 0.67 31.57 10.63
N LYS A 239 0.17 30.39 11.01
CA LYS A 239 -0.89 29.71 10.23
C LYS A 239 -2.20 30.50 10.18
N GLN A 240 -2.37 31.46 11.09
CA GLN A 240 -3.49 32.37 11.21
C GLN A 240 -3.32 33.66 10.38
N ASP A 241 -2.16 33.86 9.72
CA ASP A 241 -1.95 34.95 8.76
C ASP A 241 -2.67 34.65 7.43
N ARG A 242 -4.00 34.71 7.47
CA ARG A 242 -4.89 34.41 6.34
C ARG A 242 -6.07 35.40 6.30
N PRO A 243 -6.67 35.63 5.12
CA PRO A 243 -7.80 36.56 4.98
C PRO A 243 -8.99 36.26 5.90
N ASP A 244 -9.28 34.97 6.12
CA ASP A 244 -10.40 34.53 6.95
C ASP A 244 -10.15 34.61 8.46
N LEU A 245 -8.94 35.01 8.88
CA LEU A 245 -8.55 35.20 10.28
C LEU A 245 -7.78 36.50 10.54
N VAL A 246 -7.65 37.39 9.56
CA VAL A 246 -6.80 38.58 9.69
C VAL A 246 -7.25 39.47 10.86
N HIS A 247 -8.56 39.61 11.05
CA HIS A 247 -9.20 40.31 12.18
C HIS A 247 -9.91 39.35 13.15
N GLY A 248 -9.44 38.11 13.27
CA GLY A 248 -9.99 37.10 14.18
C GLY A 248 -11.45 36.80 13.87
N TRP A 249 -12.30 36.77 14.89
CA TRP A 249 -13.73 36.43 14.78
C TRP A 249 -14.52 37.35 13.84
N ASN A 250 -14.12 38.62 13.69
CA ASN A 250 -14.77 39.53 12.74
C ASN A 250 -14.60 39.04 11.29
N SER A 251 -13.41 38.56 10.94
CA SER A 251 -13.15 37.96 9.61
C SER A 251 -13.92 36.64 9.44
N VAL A 252 -13.98 35.81 10.48
CA VAL A 252 -14.76 34.55 10.46
C VAL A 252 -16.23 34.83 10.17
N ARG A 253 -16.83 35.79 10.90
CA ARG A 253 -18.21 36.21 10.73
C ARG A 253 -18.43 36.76 9.32
N GLN A 254 -17.58 37.66 8.85
CA GLN A 254 -17.65 38.23 7.51
C GLN A 254 -17.70 37.13 6.44
N TYR A 255 -16.76 36.18 6.49
CA TYR A 255 -16.72 35.06 5.54
C TYR A 255 -17.93 34.14 5.66
N SER A 256 -18.50 33.97 6.85
CA SER A 256 -19.71 33.15 7.04
C SER A 256 -20.98 33.79 6.47
N THR A 257 -21.02 35.12 6.33
CA THR A 257 -22.25 35.84 5.93
C THR A 257 -22.19 36.47 4.54
N GLU A 258 -21.00 36.69 3.96
CA GLU A 258 -20.84 37.44 2.70
C GLU A 258 -20.68 36.55 1.46
N GLY A 259 -21.45 35.46 1.39
CA GLY A 259 -21.57 34.64 0.17
C GLY A 259 -20.37 33.75 -0.16
N VAL A 260 -19.39 33.62 0.73
CA VAL A 260 -18.35 32.59 0.61
C VAL A 260 -18.97 31.24 1.00
N PRO A 261 -18.83 30.17 0.21
CA PRO A 261 -19.20 28.82 0.63
C PRO A 261 -18.17 28.32 1.66
N TYR A 262 -18.19 28.92 2.85
CA TYR A 262 -17.16 28.72 3.87
C TYR A 262 -17.02 27.24 4.30
N PRO A 263 -18.10 26.43 4.41
CA PRO A 263 -18.00 24.99 4.62
C PRO A 263 -17.18 24.28 3.54
N VAL A 264 -17.34 24.67 2.27
CA VAL A 264 -16.57 24.09 1.15
C VAL A 264 -15.10 24.46 1.28
N PHE A 265 -14.78 25.68 1.70
CA PHE A 265 -13.40 26.10 1.92
C PHE A 265 -12.75 25.40 3.13
N LEU A 266 -13.49 25.23 4.23
CA LEU A 266 -13.03 24.47 5.39
C LEU A 266 -12.90 22.98 5.07
N HIS A 267 -13.82 22.42 4.27
CA HIS A 267 -13.71 21.09 3.71
C HIS A 267 -12.45 20.96 2.87
N GLN A 268 -12.16 21.88 1.94
CA GLN A 268 -10.90 21.84 1.17
C GLN A 268 -9.65 21.97 2.04
N ARG A 269 -9.71 22.68 3.16
CA ARG A 269 -8.60 22.74 4.12
C ARG A 269 -8.43 21.44 4.90
N HIS A 270 -9.54 20.81 5.27
CA HIS A 270 -9.55 19.49 5.89
C HIS A 270 -9.03 18.45 4.90
N TYR A 271 -9.62 18.43 3.72
CA TYR A 271 -9.30 17.55 2.61
C TYR A 271 -7.86 17.79 2.15
N GLY A 272 -7.43 18.94 1.63
CA GLY A 272 -6.06 19.13 1.10
C GLY A 272 -4.92 18.78 2.07
N GLY A 273 -5.03 19.15 3.35
CA GLY A 273 -4.02 18.81 4.38
C GLY A 273 -4.10 17.36 4.85
N SER A 274 -5.31 16.84 5.06
CA SER A 274 -5.52 15.45 5.47
C SER A 274 -5.51 14.46 4.30
N PHE A 275 -5.65 14.88 3.05
CA PHE A 275 -5.62 14.07 1.83
C PHE A 275 -4.19 13.65 1.53
N LEU A 276 -3.21 14.57 1.70
CA LEU A 276 -1.80 14.18 1.75
C LEU A 276 -1.52 13.21 2.90
N GLN A 277 -2.13 13.40 4.08
CA GLN A 277 -1.99 12.47 5.19
C GLN A 277 -2.69 11.13 4.96
N VAL A 278 -3.84 11.10 4.28
CA VAL A 278 -4.63 9.91 3.90
C VAL A 278 -3.94 9.16 2.77
N LEU A 279 -3.33 9.84 1.81
CA LEU A 279 -2.47 9.21 0.80
C LEU A 279 -1.24 8.57 1.46
N ASN A 280 -0.62 9.28 2.42
CA ASN A 280 0.54 8.78 3.16
C ASN A 280 0.16 7.62 4.10
N SER A 281 -0.94 7.71 4.86
CA SER A 281 -1.42 6.65 5.76
C SER A 281 -2.03 5.47 5.00
N GLY A 282 -2.70 5.77 3.89
CA GLY A 282 -3.27 4.80 2.97
C GLY A 282 -2.20 4.02 2.21
N SER A 283 -0.91 4.40 2.26
CA SER A 283 0.16 3.55 1.70
C SER A 283 0.36 2.27 2.52
N THR A 284 0.21 2.36 3.85
CA THR A 284 0.20 1.20 4.77
C THR A 284 -1.09 0.40 4.60
N GLN A 285 -2.27 1.05 4.61
CA GLN A 285 -3.55 0.36 4.40
C GLN A 285 -3.68 -0.26 3.00
N ARG A 286 -3.07 0.33 1.96
CA ARG A 286 -2.99 -0.29 0.63
C ARG A 286 -2.10 -1.54 0.62
N GLY A 287 -1.06 -1.58 1.45
CA GLY A 287 -0.28 -2.80 1.70
C GLY A 287 -1.09 -3.83 2.48
N ASP A 288 -1.79 -3.42 3.53
CA ASP A 288 -2.64 -4.31 4.33
C ASP A 288 -3.75 -4.91 3.48
N ARG A 289 -4.36 -4.17 2.55
CA ARG A 289 -5.43 -4.68 1.66
C ARG A 289 -5.04 -5.85 0.76
N ILE A 290 -3.84 -5.84 0.21
CA ILE A 290 -3.39 -6.94 -0.66
C ILE A 290 -3.12 -8.19 0.18
N GLU A 291 -2.61 -8.02 1.39
CA GLU A 291 -2.44 -9.09 2.36
C GLU A 291 -3.78 -9.60 2.90
N ASP A 292 -4.72 -8.70 3.22
CA ASP A 292 -6.06 -9.03 3.70
C ASP A 292 -6.85 -9.81 2.64
N ALA A 293 -6.74 -9.42 1.36
CA ALA A 293 -7.33 -10.17 0.26
C ALA A 293 -6.74 -11.59 0.12
N VAL A 294 -5.42 -11.73 0.30
CA VAL A 294 -4.76 -13.05 0.32
C VAL A 294 -5.22 -13.88 1.52
N GLN A 295 -5.33 -13.26 2.69
CA GLN A 295 -5.83 -13.91 3.90
C GLN A 295 -7.26 -14.40 3.71
N GLU A 296 -8.16 -13.55 3.21
CA GLU A 296 -9.55 -13.92 2.95
C GLU A 296 -9.65 -15.07 1.94
N LEU A 297 -8.80 -15.06 0.90
CA LEU A 297 -8.72 -16.16 -0.07
C LEU A 297 -8.32 -17.48 0.62
N PHE A 298 -7.30 -17.45 1.47
CA PHE A 298 -6.87 -18.66 2.19
C PHE A 298 -7.94 -19.17 3.16
N GLU A 299 -8.57 -18.27 3.92
CA GLU A 299 -9.67 -18.61 4.83
C GLU A 299 -10.85 -19.22 4.08
N ARG A 300 -11.26 -18.61 2.95
CA ARG A 300 -12.36 -19.09 2.10
C ARG A 300 -12.13 -20.51 1.58
N HIS A 301 -10.89 -20.87 1.28
CA HIS A 301 -10.51 -22.19 0.77
C HIS A 301 -10.00 -23.16 1.85
N GLY A 302 -9.97 -22.74 3.12
CA GLY A 302 -9.46 -23.55 4.24
C GLY A 302 -7.99 -23.96 4.05
N ILE A 303 -7.15 -23.06 3.52
CA ILE A 303 -5.72 -23.29 3.33
C ILE A 303 -4.99 -22.93 4.63
N PRO A 304 -4.16 -23.81 5.23
CA PRO A 304 -3.37 -23.45 6.42
C PRO A 304 -2.27 -22.46 6.08
N PHE A 305 -2.22 -21.35 6.81
CA PHE A 305 -1.20 -20.31 6.64
C PHE A 305 -0.75 -19.71 7.97
N VAL A 306 0.40 -19.04 7.93
CA VAL A 306 0.86 -18.10 8.95
C VAL A 306 1.11 -16.76 8.27
N ARG A 307 0.45 -15.69 8.74
CA ARG A 307 0.70 -14.30 8.32
C ARG A 307 1.79 -13.69 9.18
N THR A 308 2.85 -13.20 8.57
CA THR A 308 4.05 -12.74 9.25
C THR A 308 4.05 -11.23 9.44
N GLY A 309 3.47 -10.78 10.57
CA GLY A 309 3.61 -9.40 11.04
C GLY A 309 4.89 -9.15 11.83
N ASN A 310 5.12 -7.88 12.22
CA ASN A 310 6.26 -7.45 13.05
C ASN A 310 6.38 -8.20 14.39
N THR A 311 5.29 -8.80 14.89
CA THR A 311 5.24 -9.55 16.16
C THR A 311 5.28 -11.07 15.98
N ASN A 312 5.10 -11.61 14.76
CA ASN A 312 4.86 -13.04 14.53
C ASN A 312 5.98 -13.75 13.76
N GLN A 313 7.11 -13.09 13.49
CA GLN A 313 8.28 -13.77 12.90
C GLN A 313 8.79 -14.94 13.77
N ALA A 314 8.62 -14.83 15.09
CA ALA A 314 8.92 -15.91 16.03
C ALA A 314 7.96 -17.11 15.90
N GLU A 315 6.77 -16.93 15.32
CA GLU A 315 5.78 -17.98 15.10
C GLU A 315 6.26 -19.00 14.06
N ILE A 316 6.88 -18.54 12.95
CA ILE A 316 7.48 -19.45 11.98
C ILE A 316 8.58 -20.28 12.64
N ALA A 317 9.49 -19.62 13.36
CA ALA A 317 10.60 -20.28 14.03
C ALA A 317 10.14 -21.31 15.07
N SER A 318 9.11 -20.98 15.85
CA SER A 318 8.58 -21.87 16.89
C SER A 318 7.71 -23.00 16.33
N ARG A 319 6.87 -22.74 15.32
CA ARG A 319 5.91 -23.71 14.77
C ARG A 319 6.54 -24.70 13.83
N PHE A 320 7.53 -24.27 13.04
CA PHE A 320 8.17 -25.12 12.04
C PHE A 320 9.56 -25.59 12.44
N ASN A 321 10.13 -25.04 13.53
CA ASN A 321 11.54 -25.25 13.92
C ASN A 321 12.52 -24.87 12.80
N LEU A 322 12.19 -23.82 12.05
CA LEU A 322 13.00 -23.28 10.94
C LEU A 322 12.98 -21.75 11.01
N THR A 323 14.13 -21.13 10.83
CA THR A 323 14.19 -19.69 10.56
C THR A 323 14.00 -19.46 9.06
N VAL A 324 13.09 -18.56 8.69
CA VAL A 324 12.92 -18.08 7.30
C VAL A 324 13.44 -16.65 7.21
N GLN A 325 14.48 -16.40 6.41
CA GLN A 325 15.09 -15.09 6.23
C GLN A 325 15.36 -14.77 4.74
N PRO A 326 14.85 -13.65 4.19
CA PRO A 326 13.94 -12.69 4.85
C PRO A 326 12.58 -13.33 5.14
N ALA A 327 11.90 -12.86 6.19
CA ALA A 327 10.54 -13.31 6.45
C ALA A 327 9.62 -12.89 5.28
N PRO A 328 8.84 -13.81 4.70
CA PRO A 328 7.81 -13.47 3.72
C PRO A 328 6.66 -12.71 4.41
N ASP A 329 5.58 -12.39 3.70
CA ASP A 329 4.34 -11.85 4.29
C ASP A 329 3.37 -12.99 4.70
N PHE A 330 3.46 -14.14 4.01
CA PHE A 330 2.78 -15.38 4.38
C PHE A 330 3.65 -16.62 4.14
N VAL A 331 3.40 -17.67 4.93
CA VAL A 331 3.79 -19.04 4.60
C VAL A 331 2.56 -19.94 4.61
N VAL A 332 2.50 -20.89 3.68
CA VAL A 332 1.47 -21.95 3.66
C VAL A 332 2.09 -23.29 4.02
N HIS A 333 1.33 -24.14 4.71
CA HIS A 333 1.81 -25.43 5.20
C HIS A 333 0.75 -26.52 5.06
N ASP A 334 1.17 -27.78 5.12
CA ASP A 334 0.24 -28.91 5.20
C ASP A 334 -0.19 -29.19 6.65
N ALA A 335 -1.08 -30.17 6.81
CA ALA A 335 -1.61 -30.58 8.12
C ALA A 335 -0.53 -31.10 9.10
N ASN A 336 0.63 -31.53 8.60
CA ASN A 336 1.75 -31.96 9.42
C ASN A 336 2.67 -30.80 9.83
N GLY A 337 2.33 -29.56 9.44
CA GLY A 337 3.19 -28.41 9.67
C GLY A 337 4.43 -28.41 8.78
N THR A 338 4.40 -29.06 7.60
CA THR A 338 5.50 -28.92 6.64
C THR A 338 5.27 -27.68 5.79
N LEU A 339 6.26 -26.79 5.69
CA LEU A 339 6.17 -25.62 4.79
C LEU A 339 6.02 -26.07 3.34
N ARG A 340 5.03 -25.50 2.64
CA ARG A 340 4.71 -25.82 1.25
C ARG A 340 4.97 -24.65 0.31
N GLY A 341 4.92 -23.41 0.78
CA GLY A 341 5.20 -22.23 -0.03
C GLY A 341 5.36 -20.97 0.80
N MET A 342 6.00 -19.96 0.18
CA MET A 342 6.16 -18.61 0.74
C MET A 342 5.51 -17.59 -0.18
N LEU A 343 4.94 -16.54 0.37
CA LEU A 343 4.25 -15.52 -0.41
C LEU A 343 4.58 -14.11 0.11
N GLU A 344 4.81 -13.21 -0.84
CA GLU A 344 5.17 -11.83 -0.57
C GLU A 344 4.25 -10.88 -1.35
N CYS A 345 3.66 -9.93 -0.63
CA CYS A 345 2.74 -8.92 -1.14
C CYS A 345 3.43 -7.57 -1.28
N LYS A 346 3.33 -6.92 -2.44
CA LYS A 346 3.95 -5.60 -2.64
C LYS A 346 3.15 -4.67 -3.52
N THR A 347 2.84 -3.49 -2.98
CA THR A 347 2.22 -2.38 -3.72
C THR A 347 3.21 -1.25 -3.99
N THR A 348 3.17 -0.66 -5.19
CA THR A 348 3.91 0.56 -5.52
C THR A 348 3.42 1.19 -6.82
N ASN A 349 3.33 2.51 -6.86
CA ASN A 349 3.01 3.27 -8.08
C ASN A 349 4.25 3.92 -8.72
N ASP A 350 5.39 3.90 -8.02
CA ASP A 350 6.66 4.42 -8.52
C ASP A 350 7.55 3.29 -9.03
N GLY A 351 8.10 3.46 -10.24
CA GLY A 351 8.93 2.44 -10.89
C GLY A 351 10.32 2.29 -10.28
N GLY A 352 10.89 3.37 -9.72
CA GLY A 352 12.17 3.28 -8.98
C GLY A 352 12.01 2.44 -7.70
N THR A 353 10.95 2.72 -6.95
CA THR A 353 10.55 1.98 -5.76
C THR A 353 10.21 0.51 -6.09
N ALA A 354 9.58 0.25 -7.24
CA ALA A 354 9.33 -1.13 -7.70
C ALA A 354 10.62 -1.91 -7.95
N ARG A 355 11.61 -1.28 -8.59
CA ARG A 355 12.94 -1.88 -8.81
C ARG A 355 13.61 -2.21 -7.48
N ASP A 356 13.56 -1.31 -6.51
CA ASP A 356 14.20 -1.51 -5.21
C ASP A 356 13.47 -2.62 -4.41
N LYS A 357 12.13 -2.67 -4.47
CA LYS A 357 11.31 -3.73 -3.86
C LYS A 357 11.51 -5.10 -4.53
N ALA A 358 11.78 -5.16 -5.83
CA ALA A 358 12.00 -6.41 -6.56
C ALA A 358 13.17 -7.24 -5.98
N ALA A 359 14.16 -6.60 -5.37
CA ALA A 359 15.30 -7.27 -4.75
C ALA A 359 14.90 -8.25 -3.62
N ARG A 360 13.77 -8.01 -2.93
CA ARG A 360 13.29 -8.89 -1.84
C ARG A 360 12.94 -10.29 -2.35
N PHE A 361 12.41 -10.41 -3.56
CA PHE A 361 12.06 -11.70 -4.16
C PHE A 361 13.28 -12.57 -4.46
N ARG A 362 14.42 -11.96 -4.80
CA ARG A 362 15.68 -12.71 -4.93
C ARG A 362 16.12 -13.30 -3.59
N GLY A 363 16.01 -12.53 -2.51
CA GLY A 363 16.28 -13.03 -1.15
C GLY A 363 15.40 -14.22 -0.80
N LEU A 364 14.09 -14.10 -1.05
CA LEU A 364 13.14 -15.19 -0.86
C LEU A 364 13.41 -16.40 -1.75
N ARG A 365 13.88 -16.21 -3.00
CA ARG A 365 14.23 -17.33 -3.88
C ARG A 365 15.47 -18.07 -3.39
N VAL A 366 16.50 -17.36 -2.92
CA VAL A 366 17.67 -17.99 -2.29
C VAL A 366 17.23 -18.81 -1.08
N GLU A 367 16.34 -18.26 -0.27
CA GLU A 367 15.83 -18.93 0.92
C GLU A 367 14.95 -20.14 0.59
N ALA A 368 14.08 -20.01 -0.41
CA ALA A 368 13.27 -21.10 -0.93
C ALA A 368 14.13 -22.29 -1.38
N ASN A 369 15.23 -22.03 -2.09
CA ASN A 369 16.16 -23.06 -2.51
C ASN A 369 16.85 -23.73 -1.30
N ARG A 370 17.24 -22.96 -0.27
CA ARG A 370 17.79 -23.49 0.98
C ARG A 370 16.81 -24.42 1.69
N LEU A 371 15.52 -24.12 1.61
CA LEU A 371 14.43 -24.88 2.19
C LEU A 371 13.90 -26.02 1.28
N GLY A 372 14.70 -26.47 0.32
CA GLY A 372 14.34 -27.61 -0.53
C GLY A 372 13.56 -27.25 -1.80
N GLY A 373 13.62 -25.99 -2.22
CA GLY A 373 12.98 -25.51 -3.45
C GLY A 373 11.49 -25.22 -3.31
N ILE A 374 11.05 -24.79 -2.12
CA ILE A 374 9.65 -24.42 -1.90
C ILE A 374 9.23 -23.27 -2.84
N PRO A 375 8.04 -23.31 -3.45
CA PRO A 375 7.56 -22.24 -4.31
C PRO A 375 7.47 -20.87 -3.61
N VAL A 376 7.88 -19.82 -4.33
CA VAL A 376 7.68 -18.42 -3.94
C VAL A 376 6.57 -17.82 -4.80
N PHE A 377 5.63 -17.16 -4.16
CA PHE A 377 4.51 -16.45 -4.77
C PHE A 377 4.67 -14.94 -4.58
N ALA A 378 4.29 -14.17 -5.59
CA ALA A 378 4.21 -12.71 -5.50
C ALA A 378 2.77 -12.27 -5.73
N VAL A 379 2.27 -11.36 -4.90
CA VAL A 379 1.00 -10.67 -5.14
C VAL A 379 1.27 -9.18 -5.20
N LEU A 380 1.09 -8.57 -6.37
CA LEU A 380 1.58 -7.25 -6.70
C LEU A 380 0.43 -6.28 -7.02
N GLY A 381 0.58 -5.03 -6.60
CA GLY A 381 -0.34 -3.93 -6.90
C GLY A 381 0.35 -2.63 -7.29
N GLY A 382 -0.33 -1.80 -8.08
CA GLY A 382 0.14 -0.48 -8.51
C GLY A 382 1.01 -0.47 -9.79
N LEU A 383 1.03 0.70 -10.44
CA LEU A 383 1.65 0.87 -11.76
C LEU A 383 3.18 0.92 -11.75
N GLY A 384 3.83 0.95 -10.58
CA GLY A 384 5.30 0.91 -10.52
C GLY A 384 5.85 -0.37 -11.16
N TRP A 385 5.08 -1.45 -11.13
CA TRP A 385 5.41 -2.73 -11.74
C TRP A 385 5.34 -2.75 -13.27
N THR A 386 4.84 -1.69 -13.93
CA THR A 386 4.94 -1.54 -15.40
C THR A 386 6.37 -1.45 -15.91
N ARG A 387 7.34 -1.18 -15.02
CA ARG A 387 8.78 -1.25 -15.29
C ARG A 387 9.25 -2.70 -15.39
N THR A 388 9.16 -3.30 -16.57
CA THR A 388 9.39 -4.74 -16.72
C THR A 388 10.85 -5.16 -16.75
N ALA A 389 11.75 -4.35 -17.31
CA ALA A 389 13.13 -4.76 -17.58
C ALA A 389 13.98 -5.03 -16.34
N ASP A 390 13.72 -4.35 -15.23
CA ASP A 390 14.51 -4.40 -13.99
C ASP A 390 13.67 -4.36 -12.71
N ALA A 391 12.33 -4.42 -12.81
CA ALA A 391 11.45 -4.64 -11.65
C ALA A 391 10.60 -5.90 -11.82
N LEU A 392 9.52 -5.86 -12.60
CA LEU A 392 8.57 -6.99 -12.68
C LEU A 392 9.15 -8.25 -13.34
N GLY A 393 9.97 -8.12 -14.40
CA GLY A 393 10.63 -9.25 -15.04
C GLY A 393 11.48 -10.08 -14.05
N PRO A 394 12.37 -9.44 -13.26
CA PRO A 394 13.04 -10.11 -12.14
C PRO A 394 12.09 -10.83 -11.18
N VAL A 395 10.97 -10.22 -10.76
CA VAL A 395 10.01 -10.89 -9.85
C VAL A 395 9.40 -12.14 -10.50
N VAL A 396 9.01 -12.06 -11.78
CA VAL A 396 8.51 -13.21 -12.56
C VAL A 396 9.57 -14.32 -12.61
N GLN A 397 10.84 -13.97 -12.79
CA GLN A 397 11.93 -14.94 -12.77
C GLN A 397 12.08 -15.61 -11.40
N GLU A 398 12.19 -14.83 -10.32
CA GLU A 398 12.46 -15.36 -8.98
C GLU A 398 11.28 -16.21 -8.44
N CYS A 399 10.05 -15.99 -8.93
CA CYS A 399 8.84 -16.73 -8.55
C CYS A 399 8.45 -17.87 -9.51
N ASP A 400 9.27 -18.19 -10.52
CA ASP A 400 8.92 -19.11 -11.62
C ASP A 400 7.57 -18.77 -12.30
N GLY A 401 7.21 -17.49 -12.36
CA GLY A 401 5.94 -17.00 -12.91
C GLY A 401 4.75 -17.05 -11.96
N ARG A 402 4.90 -17.45 -10.69
CA ARG A 402 3.82 -17.37 -9.69
C ARG A 402 3.60 -15.94 -9.20
N VAL A 403 3.17 -15.07 -10.11
CA VAL A 403 2.94 -13.65 -9.86
C VAL A 403 1.47 -13.32 -10.13
N PHE A 404 0.81 -12.78 -9.13
CA PHE A 404 -0.62 -12.48 -9.14
C PHE A 404 -0.83 -11.00 -8.84
N THR A 405 -2.03 -10.54 -9.15
CA THR A 405 -2.55 -9.21 -8.82
C THR A 405 -3.89 -9.42 -8.12
N LEU A 406 -4.50 -8.38 -7.57
CA LEU A 406 -5.88 -8.50 -7.06
C LEU A 406 -6.86 -8.99 -8.13
N ALA A 407 -6.66 -8.60 -9.40
CA ALA A 407 -7.51 -9.02 -10.51
C ALA A 407 -7.36 -10.51 -10.87
N THR A 408 -6.24 -11.14 -10.53
CA THR A 408 -5.94 -12.55 -10.83
C THR A 408 -5.77 -13.40 -9.58
N LEU A 409 -6.14 -12.88 -8.41
CA LEU A 409 -5.85 -13.48 -7.12
C LEU A 409 -6.52 -14.86 -6.95
N ASP A 410 -7.77 -14.99 -7.40
CA ASP A 410 -8.50 -16.27 -7.37
C ASP A 410 -7.83 -17.36 -8.22
N GLU A 411 -6.99 -17.00 -9.20
CA GLU A 411 -6.25 -17.99 -9.98
C GLU A 411 -5.09 -18.61 -9.18
N MET A 412 -4.60 -17.94 -8.12
CA MET A 412 -3.49 -18.40 -7.30
C MET A 412 -3.76 -19.75 -6.64
N VAL A 413 -5.00 -20.00 -6.20
CA VAL A 413 -5.38 -21.26 -5.55
C VAL A 413 -5.40 -22.45 -6.52
N THR A 414 -5.28 -22.21 -7.83
CA THR A 414 -5.21 -23.25 -8.86
C THR A 414 -3.77 -23.73 -9.12
N VAL A 415 -2.77 -23.11 -8.49
CA VAL A 415 -1.34 -23.32 -8.77
C VAL A 415 -0.66 -24.06 -7.64
N ASP A 416 0.21 -25.01 -7.97
CA ASP A 416 0.91 -25.80 -6.96
C ASP A 416 1.76 -24.91 -6.05
N PRO A 417 1.65 -25.11 -4.71
CA PRO A 417 1.03 -26.27 -4.05
C PRO A 417 -0.43 -26.09 -3.59
N MET A 418 -1.07 -24.94 -3.88
CA MET A 418 -2.31 -24.51 -3.22
C MET A 418 -3.48 -25.52 -3.32
N PRO A 419 -3.75 -26.17 -4.47
CA PRO A 419 -4.86 -27.14 -4.57
C PRO A 419 -4.76 -28.30 -3.57
N HIS A 420 -3.54 -28.67 -3.17
CA HIS A 420 -3.30 -29.76 -2.22
C HIS A 420 -3.51 -29.35 -0.76
N LEU A 421 -3.79 -28.08 -0.50
CA LEU A 421 -3.94 -27.53 0.85
C LEU A 421 -5.39 -27.20 1.22
N PHE A 422 -6.33 -27.43 0.32
CA PHE A 422 -7.74 -27.07 0.53
C PHE A 422 -8.35 -27.86 1.70
N GLY A 423 -9.06 -27.14 2.57
CA GLY A 423 -9.78 -27.72 3.71
C GLY A 423 -8.89 -28.37 4.77
N LEU A 424 -7.61 -27.99 4.86
CA LEU A 424 -6.68 -28.50 5.87
C LEU A 424 -6.56 -27.58 7.10
N ALA A 425 -7.16 -26.37 7.05
CA ALA A 425 -7.10 -25.35 8.10
C ALA A 425 -8.02 -25.62 9.30
#